data_AF-A0A060BTG4-F1
#
_entry.id   AF-A0A060BTG4-F1
#
_cell.length_a   1.000
_cell.length_b   1.000
_cell.length_c   1.000
_cell.angle_alpha   90.00
_cell.angle_beta   90.00
_cell.angle_gamma   90.00
#
_symmetry.space_group_name_H-M   'P 1'
#
loop_
_entity.id
_entity.type
_entity.pdbx_description
1 polymer ?
#
loop_
_entity_poly.entity_id
_entity_poly.type
_entity_poly.pdbx_seq_one_letter_code
_entity_poly.pdbx_strand_id
1 'polypeptide(L)' 'PWLTLYHWDLPQPLQEQGGWTSRSTAHAFVDYARFVYAHLGAKVDTWTTLNEPWCSSFLSLAAGGARPRTHGAT' A
#
# COMPACT_ATOMS: atom_id res chain seq x y z
N PRO A 1 -6.94 -18.05 5.69
CA PRO A 1 -6.17 -16.90 6.23
C PRO A 1 -6.87 -15.60 5.86
N TRP A 2 -6.64 -14.50 6.60
CA TRP A 2 -7.20 -13.19 6.30
C TRP A 2 -6.09 -12.27 5.81
N LEU A 3 -6.02 -12.04 4.50
CA LEU A 3 -4.90 -11.34 3.88
C LEU A 3 -5.26 -9.88 3.64
N THR A 4 -4.42 -8.97 4.12
CA THR A 4 -4.50 -7.53 3.84
C THR A 4 -3.41 -7.13 2.87
N LEU A 5 -3.78 -6.60 1.70
CA LEU A 5 -2.85 -6.29 0.61
C LEU A 5 -1.95 -5.07 0.92
N TYR A 6 -2.45 -4.10 1.68
CA TYR A 6 -1.69 -2.91 2.02
C TYR A 6 -1.87 -2.54 3.49
N HIS A 7 -0.77 -2.45 4.21
CA HIS A 7 -0.75 -2.10 5.63
C HIS A 7 0.27 -0.98 5.92
N TRP A 8 0.16 0.08 5.11
CA TRP A 8 0.89 1.36 5.24
C TRP A 8 2.37 1.31 4.85
N ASP A 9 2.75 0.27 4.14
CA ASP A 9 4.10 -0.05 3.69
C ASP A 9 4.28 0.28 2.21
N LEU A 10 4.03 1.54 1.83
CA LEU A 10 4.24 1.97 0.45
C LEU A 10 5.73 1.89 0.08
N PRO A 11 6.09 1.23 -1.04
CA PRO A 11 7.48 1.19 -1.49
C PRO A 11 8.07 2.58 -1.69
N GLN A 12 9.29 2.79 -1.19
CA GLN A 12 10.01 4.07 -1.28
C GLN A 12 10.08 4.64 -2.70
N PRO A 13 10.33 3.87 -3.78
CA PRO A 13 10.33 4.43 -5.14
C PRO A 13 8.99 5.03 -5.57
N LEU A 14 7.86 4.47 -5.10
CA LEU A 14 6.54 5.05 -5.36
C LEU A 14 6.31 6.30 -4.52
N GLN A 15 6.82 6.32 -3.29
CA GLN A 15 6.76 7.51 -2.42
C GLN A 15 7.53 8.69 -3.04
N GLU A 16 8.70 8.44 -3.61
CA GLU A 16 9.53 9.44 -4.30
C GLU A 16 8.87 9.97 -5.59
N GLN A 17 7.99 9.20 -6.20
CA GLN A 17 7.18 9.59 -7.37
C GLN A 17 5.85 10.28 -7.00
N GLY A 18 5.68 10.70 -5.74
CA GLY A 18 4.49 11.41 -5.23
C GLY A 18 3.56 10.54 -4.39
N GLY A 19 3.88 9.24 -4.22
CA GLY A 19 3.11 8.30 -3.41
C GLY A 19 1.63 8.29 -3.76
N TRP A 20 0.77 8.13 -2.76
CA TRP A 20 -0.69 8.07 -2.97
C TRP A 20 -1.34 9.34 -3.53
N THR A 21 -0.61 10.46 -3.62
CA THR A 21 -1.09 11.65 -4.34
C THR A 21 -0.93 11.53 -5.86
N SER A 22 -0.07 10.62 -6.33
CA SER A 22 0.08 10.27 -7.74
C SER A 22 -0.87 9.16 -8.15
N ARG A 23 -1.55 9.33 -9.29
CA ARG A 23 -2.45 8.30 -9.85
C ARG A 23 -1.69 7.05 -10.31
N SER A 24 -0.40 7.16 -10.62
CA SER A 24 0.43 6.00 -10.99
C SER A 24 0.49 4.96 -9.85
N THR A 25 0.43 5.39 -8.59
CA THR A 25 0.43 4.48 -7.44
C THR A 25 -0.82 3.59 -7.40
N ALA A 26 -1.98 4.10 -7.80
CA ALA A 26 -3.20 3.29 -7.91
C ALA A 26 -3.05 2.20 -9.00
N HIS A 27 -2.43 2.53 -10.12
CA HIS A 27 -2.16 1.55 -11.18
C HIS A 27 -1.17 0.48 -10.74
N ALA A 28 -0.06 0.88 -10.09
CA ALA A 28 0.89 -0.05 -9.52
C ALA A 28 0.24 -0.98 -8.47
N PHE A 29 -0.68 -0.46 -7.65
CA PHE A 29 -1.42 -1.27 -6.68
C PHE A 29 -2.33 -2.31 -7.34
N VAL A 30 -2.96 -1.98 -8.48
CA VAL A 30 -3.74 -2.96 -9.26
C VAL A 30 -2.88 -4.10 -9.76
N ASP A 31 -1.70 -3.79 -10.31
CA ASP A 31 -0.79 -4.82 -10.83
C ASP A 31 -0.25 -5.70 -9.70
N TYR A 32 0.09 -5.10 -8.56
CA TYR A 32 0.43 -5.82 -7.33
C TYR A 32 -0.70 -6.74 -6.86
N ALA A 33 -1.94 -6.23 -6.75
CA ALA A 33 -3.09 -7.02 -6.30
C ALA A 33 -3.37 -8.21 -7.24
N ARG A 34 -3.28 -8.00 -8.56
CA ARG A 34 -3.41 -9.07 -9.56
C ARG A 34 -2.34 -10.13 -9.40
N PHE A 35 -1.08 -9.72 -9.22
CA PHE A 35 0.03 -10.64 -9.00
C PHE A 35 -0.19 -11.49 -7.74
N VAL A 36 -0.52 -10.87 -6.61
CA VAL A 36 -0.77 -11.60 -5.35
C VAL A 36 -1.94 -12.57 -5.49
N TYR A 37 -3.04 -12.14 -6.11
CA TYR A 37 -4.20 -13.01 -6.33
C TYR A 37 -3.88 -14.19 -7.24
N ALA A 38 -3.09 -14.00 -8.30
CA ALA A 38 -2.69 -15.10 -9.19
C ALA A 38 -1.90 -16.20 -8.45
N HIS A 39 -1.16 -15.86 -7.40
CA HIS A 39 -0.32 -16.81 -6.67
C HIS A 39 -0.99 -17.38 -5.40
N LEU A 40 -1.85 -16.58 -4.74
CA LEU A 40 -2.43 -16.92 -3.44
C LEU A 40 -3.96 -17.07 -3.47
N GLY A 41 -4.61 -16.75 -4.58
CA GLY A 41 -6.07 -16.78 -4.77
C GLY A 41 -6.72 -18.09 -4.34
N ALA A 42 -6.07 -19.22 -4.66
CA ALA A 42 -6.59 -20.55 -4.31
C ALA A 42 -6.47 -20.93 -2.82
N LYS A 43 -5.76 -20.12 -2.00
CA LYS A 43 -5.45 -20.42 -0.58
C LYS A 43 -6.02 -19.40 0.40
N VAL A 44 -6.67 -18.35 -0.09
CA VAL A 44 -7.11 -17.20 0.72
C VAL A 44 -8.57 -16.92 0.41
N ASP A 45 -9.42 -17.17 1.40
CA ASP A 45 -10.87 -16.98 1.28
C ASP A 45 -11.31 -15.55 1.62
N THR A 46 -10.51 -14.82 2.41
CA THR A 46 -10.84 -13.48 2.87
C THR A 46 -9.75 -12.47 2.56
N TRP A 47 -10.14 -11.41 1.85
CA TRP A 47 -9.26 -10.38 1.33
C TRP A 47 -9.64 -9.00 1.85
N THR A 48 -8.65 -8.24 2.29
CA THR A 48 -8.76 -6.82 2.60
C THR A 48 -7.79 -6.07 1.68
N THR A 49 -8.27 -5.03 1.00
CA THR A 49 -7.42 -4.25 0.08
C THR A 49 -6.52 -3.28 0.83
N LEU A 50 -7.12 -2.33 1.55
CA LEU A 50 -6.42 -1.31 2.32
C LEU A 50 -6.77 -1.43 3.80
N ASN A 51 -5.76 -1.52 4.67
CA ASN A 51 -5.96 -1.29 6.10
C ASN A 51 -6.14 0.20 6.38
N GLU A 52 -7.19 0.58 7.12
CA GLU A 52 -7.37 1.92 7.68
C GLU A 52 -7.03 3.06 6.70
N PRO A 53 -7.79 3.22 5.60
CA PRO A 53 -7.48 4.19 4.56
C PRO A 53 -7.48 5.64 5.07
N TRP A 54 -8.22 5.94 6.15
CA TRP A 54 -8.18 7.26 6.80
C TRP A 54 -6.79 7.57 7.40
N CYS A 55 -6.18 6.60 8.08
CA CYS A 55 -4.85 6.77 8.68
C CYS A 55 -3.77 6.94 7.60
N SER A 56 -3.82 6.12 6.54
CA SER A 56 -2.84 6.18 5.45
C SER A 56 -3.04 7.34 4.46
N SER A 57 -4.16 8.07 4.55
CA SER A 57 -4.41 9.29 3.76
C SER A 57 -4.39 10.55 4.61
N PHE A 58 -5.45 10.80 5.38
CA PHE A 58 -5.62 12.02 6.16
C PHE A 58 -4.56 12.18 7.24
N LEU A 59 -4.32 11.15 8.06
CA LEU A 59 -3.34 11.27 9.15
C LEU A 59 -1.91 11.38 8.62
N SER A 60 -1.58 10.59 7.59
CA SER A 60 -0.22 10.49 7.04
C SER A 60 0.15 11.65 6.10
N LEU A 61 -0.79 12.09 5.25
CA LEU A 61 -0.52 13.08 4.20
C LEU A 61 -1.02 14.49 4.58
N ALA A 62 -2.20 14.60 5.22
CA ALA A 62 -2.81 15.90 5.51
C ALA A 62 -2.50 16.43 6.92
N ALA A 63 -2.37 15.54 7.91
CA ALA A 63 -2.12 15.92 9.31
C ALA A 63 -0.64 15.80 9.73
N GLY A 64 0.26 15.40 8.81
CA GLY A 64 1.70 15.28 9.07
C GLY A 64 2.11 14.21 10.09
N GLY A 65 1.21 13.29 10.44
CA GLY A 65 1.35 12.39 11.59
C GLY A 65 2.14 11.10 11.36
N ALA A 66 2.37 10.70 10.11
CA ALA A 66 3.17 9.51 9.80
C ALA A 66 4.43 9.90 9.02
N ARG A 67 5.60 9.77 9.65
CA ARG A 67 6.87 9.74 8.92
C ARG A 67 6.89 8.46 8.07
N PRO A 68 7.15 8.54 6.76
CA PRO A 68 7.40 7.35 5.95
C PRO A 68 8.49 6.52 6.62
N ARG A 69 8.33 5.19 6.72
CA ARG A 69 9.42 4.31 7.13
C ARG A 69 10.45 4.30 6.00
N THR A 70 11.36 5.27 6.01
CA THR A 70 12.56 5.24 5.19
C THR A 70 13.48 4.20 5.80
N HIS A 71 13.48 2.97 5.28
CA HIS A 71 14.64 2.11 5.47
C HIS A 71 15.78 2.76 4.71
N GLY A 72 16.68 3.42 5.46
CA GLY A 72 17.91 3.95 4.91
C GLY A 72 18.66 2.84 4.17
N ALA A 73 19.08 3.15 2.95
CA ALA A 73 20.05 2.35 2.24
C ALA A 73 21.27 2.12 3.16
N THR A 74 21.68 0.86 3.23
CA THR A 74 22.98 0.43 3.77
C THR A 74 24.13 1.21 3.15
#